data_AF-A0A1G7GH45-F1
#
_entry.id   AF-A0A1G7GH45-F1
#
_cell.length_a   1.000
_cell.length_b   1.000
_cell.length_c   1.000
_cell.angle_alpha   90.00
_cell.angle_beta   90.00
_cell.angle_gamma   90.00
#
_symmetry.space_group_name_H-M   'P 1'
#
loop_
_entity.id
_entity.type
_entity.pdbx_description
1 polymer ?
#
loop_
_entity_poly.entity_id
_entity_poly.type
_entity_poly.pdbx_seq_one_letter_code
_entity_poly.pdbx_strand_id
1 'polypeptide(L)'
;MPAHVITPESLHQRAGRICVAVSSPEMFSLAEQTLPDCRFLEFRLDSVPDPAAQLPQLRKFLAEHPEVTAVATCRRQPYGGGFQGTAQQQIDILAEAAAAGCQLVDIETETAEELGIAALDTLRANGAAVILSWHDFQGTPALAPELDRMAPFAPDFRKIVPTATTITEALQLIDLLETHGTDGRLIAMSMGFRGTLTRVLGPRFGSLFTFASPEGNAGTAPGQVSISTLQELYRAESITPETAIYAVAGLPITGSLSPCMHNTAFRTAKRNAVYIPLETDIPAELLAVVDRLNIRGLSVTMPLKETILPHLAISDTAVQQMQTSNTLVKTTEGFAGYNTDVPGIVGPLQRVLPLEGAKILILGAGGAARAAVFGLRDAGAHVYLLNRTHARAEALATEAGVHAIRREDLAAHTFDAIINSTPYGMKNQAMEAPIAADEMRGKVFFDLVYNPIETPLLQLAQHNGLYVIPGVEMFVEQGVRQFTLWTGEPAPREAMQWAVVEALS
;
A
#
# COMPACT_ATOMS: atom_id res chain seq x y z
N MET A 1 37.83 21.87 11.23
CA MET A 1 36.67 22.78 11.12
C MET A 1 35.73 22.44 12.26
N PRO A 2 35.06 23.40 12.92
CA PRO A 2 34.04 23.02 13.91
C PRO A 2 33.04 22.11 13.18
N ALA A 3 32.73 20.94 13.79
CA ALA A 3 31.76 20.01 13.24
C ALA A 3 30.48 20.79 12.91
N HIS A 4 30.06 20.79 11.65
CA HIS A 4 28.83 21.45 11.24
C HIS A 4 27.69 20.84 12.04
N VAL A 5 27.12 21.60 12.98
CA VAL A 5 25.95 21.17 13.75
C VAL A 5 24.83 20.93 12.75
N ILE A 6 24.40 19.67 12.62
CA ILE A 6 23.26 19.29 11.78
C ILE A 6 22.01 19.86 12.43
N THR A 7 21.47 20.92 11.84
CA THR A 7 20.14 21.45 12.14
C THR A 7 19.09 20.76 11.26
N PRO A 8 17.80 20.76 11.64
CA PRO A 8 16.70 20.27 10.79
C PRO A 8 16.76 20.83 9.36
N GLU A 9 16.97 22.14 9.23
CA GLU A 9 17.05 22.85 7.96
C GLU A 9 18.25 22.38 7.13
N SER A 10 19.42 22.23 7.76
CA SER A 10 20.62 21.71 7.08
C SER A 10 20.45 20.25 6.66
N LEU A 11 19.71 19.46 7.44
CA LEU A 11 19.44 18.07 7.11
C LEU A 11 18.52 17.98 5.89
N HIS A 12 17.42 18.75 5.85
CA HIS A 12 16.53 18.82 4.67
C HIS A 12 17.20 19.36 3.41
N GLN A 13 18.17 20.27 3.55
CA GLN A 13 18.92 20.78 2.40
C GLN A 13 19.96 19.78 1.88
N ARG A 14 20.55 18.98 2.78
CA ARG A 14 21.57 17.97 2.44
C ARG A 14 20.97 16.63 2.01
N ALA A 15 19.83 16.28 2.59
CA ALA A 15 19.19 14.99 2.46
C ALA A 15 17.71 15.16 2.15
N GLY A 16 17.17 14.26 1.33
CA GLY A 16 15.73 14.15 1.11
C GLY A 16 14.98 13.76 2.39
N ARG A 17 13.67 13.56 2.28
CA ARG A 17 12.79 13.13 3.37
C ARG A 17 12.67 11.61 3.47
N ILE A 18 13.51 10.86 2.77
CA ILE A 18 13.54 9.39 2.82
C ILE A 18 14.96 8.94 3.17
N CYS A 19 15.09 8.20 4.27
CA CYS A 19 16.32 7.54 4.69
C CYS A 19 16.22 6.04 4.40
N VAL A 20 17.24 5.46 3.75
CA VAL A 20 17.28 4.02 3.45
C VAL A 20 18.10 3.29 4.51
N ALA A 21 17.49 2.33 5.19
CA ALA A 21 18.16 1.51 6.19
C ALA A 21 18.89 0.33 5.55
N VAL A 22 20.23 0.36 5.55
CA VAL A 22 21.07 -0.77 5.11
C VAL A 22 21.37 -1.69 6.28
N SER A 23 20.72 -2.86 6.28
CA SER A 23 20.78 -3.85 7.35
C SER A 23 21.08 -5.22 6.76
N SER A 24 22.37 -5.49 6.56
CA SER A 24 22.87 -6.72 5.98
C SER A 24 24.31 -6.95 6.43
N PRO A 25 24.80 -8.19 6.52
CA PRO A 25 26.23 -8.46 6.64
C PRO A 25 27.07 -7.78 5.55
N GLU A 26 26.50 -7.59 4.36
CA GLU A 26 27.12 -6.89 3.23
C GLU A 26 26.65 -5.42 3.11
N MET A 27 26.38 -4.73 4.24
CA MET A 27 25.75 -3.38 4.26
C MET A 27 26.42 -2.36 3.34
N PHE A 28 27.74 -2.39 3.15
CA PHE A 28 28.43 -1.44 2.28
C PHE A 28 28.21 -1.73 0.79
N SER A 29 28.13 -3.00 0.40
CA SER A 29 27.74 -3.36 -0.97
C SER A 29 26.29 -2.96 -1.25
N LEU A 30 25.42 -3.16 -0.26
CA LEU A 30 24.03 -2.71 -0.33
C LEU A 30 23.92 -1.19 -0.40
N ALA A 31 24.76 -0.46 0.36
CA ALA A 31 24.84 0.99 0.32
C ALA A 31 25.27 1.48 -1.08
N GLU A 32 26.33 0.92 -1.67
CA GLU A 32 26.78 1.22 -3.04
C GLU A 32 25.65 1.03 -4.07
N GLN A 33 24.91 -0.08 -3.96
CA GLN A 33 23.78 -0.37 -4.85
C GLN A 33 22.60 0.61 -4.66
N THR A 34 22.43 1.12 -3.44
CA THR A 34 21.37 2.07 -3.06
C THR A 34 21.72 3.50 -3.49
N LEU A 35 23.01 3.83 -3.64
CA LEU A 35 23.44 5.20 -3.91
C LEU A 35 22.65 5.82 -5.07
N PRO A 36 22.53 5.24 -6.28
CA PRO A 36 21.78 5.81 -7.38
C PRO A 36 20.39 6.36 -7.00
N ASP A 37 19.68 5.67 -6.11
CA ASP A 37 18.30 6.01 -5.71
C ASP A 37 18.24 6.94 -4.50
N CYS A 38 19.20 6.81 -3.56
CA CYS A 38 19.21 7.59 -2.33
C CYS A 38 20.61 7.80 -1.74
N ARG A 39 20.88 9.03 -1.26
CA ARG A 39 22.11 9.42 -0.57
C ARG A 39 21.93 9.65 0.94
N PHE A 40 20.74 9.39 1.48
CA PHE A 40 20.48 9.42 2.92
C PHE A 40 20.34 8.00 3.44
N LEU A 41 21.37 7.52 4.14
CA LEU A 41 21.51 6.11 4.51
C LEU A 41 21.59 5.93 6.03
N GLU A 42 20.92 4.93 6.56
CA GLU A 42 21.12 4.42 7.92
C GLU A 42 21.93 3.12 7.86
N PHE A 43 23.11 3.11 8.47
CA PHE A 43 23.93 1.92 8.66
C PHE A 43 23.54 1.23 9.96
N ARG A 44 22.89 0.06 9.83
CA ARG A 44 22.57 -0.83 10.96
C ARG A 44 23.80 -1.63 11.34
N LEU A 45 24.68 -1.04 12.15
CA LEU A 45 25.90 -1.68 12.63
C LEU A 45 25.60 -2.95 13.45
N ASP A 46 24.43 -3.01 14.06
CA ASP A 46 23.93 -4.18 14.79
C ASP A 46 23.44 -5.33 13.89
N SER A 47 23.46 -5.20 12.55
CA SER A 47 23.12 -6.29 11.63
C SER A 47 24.27 -7.31 11.44
N VAL A 48 25.42 -7.08 12.09
CA VAL A 48 26.57 -7.99 12.10
C VAL A 48 26.95 -8.37 13.54
N PRO A 49 27.61 -9.53 13.74
CA PRO A 49 28.02 -9.96 15.09
C PRO A 49 29.03 -9.03 15.79
N ASP A 50 29.92 -8.38 15.03
CA ASP A 50 30.93 -7.46 15.55
C ASP A 50 30.82 -6.09 14.84
N PRO A 51 30.03 -5.17 15.41
CA PRO A 51 29.86 -3.82 14.85
C PRO A 51 31.17 -3.01 14.80
N ALA A 52 32.04 -3.17 15.81
CA ALA A 52 33.28 -2.41 15.90
C ALA A 52 34.24 -2.74 14.74
N ALA A 53 34.25 -4.01 14.31
CA ALA A 53 35.03 -4.44 13.16
C ALA A 53 34.62 -3.76 11.82
N GLN A 54 33.41 -3.20 11.73
CA GLN A 54 32.93 -2.54 10.50
C GLN A 54 33.36 -1.07 10.39
N LEU A 55 33.79 -0.45 11.49
CA LEU A 55 34.07 0.99 11.56
C LEU A 55 35.18 1.47 10.59
N PRO A 56 36.27 0.71 10.36
CA PRO A 56 37.25 1.09 9.34
C PRO A 56 36.67 1.12 7.93
N GLN A 57 35.77 0.19 7.61
CA GLN A 57 35.10 0.14 6.30
C GLN A 57 34.06 1.25 6.16
N LEU A 58 33.31 1.56 7.23
CA LEU A 58 32.41 2.71 7.28
C LEU A 58 33.16 4.02 7.02
N ARG A 59 34.28 4.25 7.68
CA ARG A 59 35.14 5.43 7.46
C ARG A 59 35.61 5.52 6.01
N LYS A 60 36.04 4.39 5.44
CA LYS A 60 36.46 4.34 4.04
C LYS A 60 35.30 4.72 3.11
N PHE A 61 34.13 4.11 3.29
CA PHE A 61 32.95 4.38 2.48
C PHE A 61 32.54 5.86 2.54
N LEU A 62 32.45 6.45 3.72
CA LEU A 62 32.05 7.86 3.88
C LEU A 62 33.12 8.84 3.37
N ALA A 63 34.39 8.45 3.36
CA ALA A 63 35.45 9.23 2.73
C ALA A 63 35.39 9.17 1.19
N GLU A 64 34.96 8.04 0.63
CA GLU A 64 34.76 7.84 -0.81
C GLU A 64 33.48 8.52 -1.32
N HIS A 65 32.45 8.63 -0.47
CA HIS A 65 31.13 9.20 -0.78
C HIS A 65 30.76 10.38 0.14
N PRO A 66 31.45 11.53 0.03
CA PRO A 66 31.23 12.68 0.93
C PRO A 66 29.85 13.36 0.77
N GLU A 67 29.11 13.05 -0.29
CA GLU A 67 27.74 13.49 -0.52
C GLU A 67 26.71 12.73 0.32
N VAL A 68 27.08 11.55 0.86
CA VAL A 68 26.18 10.74 1.69
C VAL A 68 25.92 11.44 3.01
N THR A 69 24.64 11.52 3.37
CA THR A 69 24.23 11.81 4.74
C THR A 69 23.98 10.48 5.44
N ALA A 70 24.70 10.22 6.53
CA ALA A 70 24.73 8.92 7.19
C ALA A 70 24.20 8.98 8.63
N VAL A 71 23.33 8.03 8.96
CA VAL A 71 22.93 7.67 10.31
C VAL A 71 23.66 6.40 10.72
N ALA A 72 24.36 6.39 11.85
CA ALA A 72 24.82 5.15 12.47
C ALA A 72 23.85 4.70 13.55
N THR A 73 23.42 3.44 13.47
CA THR A 73 22.54 2.81 14.46
C THR A 73 23.18 1.51 14.90
N CYS A 74 23.36 1.33 16.21
CA CYS A 74 23.81 0.08 16.82
C CYS A 74 22.77 -0.35 17.85
N ARG A 75 21.63 -0.85 17.38
CA ARG A 75 20.46 -1.12 18.23
C ARG A 75 20.70 -2.31 19.16
N ARG A 76 20.42 -2.16 20.45
CA ARG A 76 20.54 -3.26 21.45
C ARG A 76 19.39 -4.28 21.32
N GLN A 77 19.69 -5.54 21.65
CA GLN A 77 18.74 -6.66 21.53
C GLN A 77 17.41 -6.46 22.28
N PRO A 78 17.37 -5.93 23.53
CA PRO A 78 16.10 -5.68 24.23
C PRO A 78 15.16 -4.70 23.52
N TYR A 79 15.70 -3.89 22.59
CA TYR A 79 14.97 -2.84 21.88
C TYR A 79 14.86 -3.13 20.38
N GLY A 80 14.93 -4.42 20.00
CA GLY A 80 14.70 -4.89 18.63
C GLY A 80 15.90 -4.83 17.69
N GLY A 81 17.11 -4.68 18.23
CA GLY A 81 18.36 -4.76 17.46
C GLY A 81 19.10 -6.09 17.58
N GLY A 82 20.28 -6.18 16.95
CA GLY A 82 21.16 -7.34 17.02
C GLY A 82 22.31 -7.24 18.05
N PHE A 83 22.54 -6.07 18.64
CA PHE A 83 23.71 -5.84 19.49
C PHE A 83 23.52 -6.42 20.91
N GLN A 84 24.47 -7.24 21.35
CA GLN A 84 24.43 -7.95 22.65
C GLN A 84 25.36 -7.33 23.71
N GLY A 85 26.11 -6.27 23.38
CA GLY A 85 27.02 -5.61 24.31
C GLY A 85 26.30 -4.70 25.33
N THR A 86 27.09 -4.08 26.19
CA THR A 86 26.60 -3.13 27.21
C THR A 86 26.22 -1.78 26.58
N ALA A 87 25.44 -0.97 27.30
CA ALA A 87 25.14 0.40 26.89
C ALA A 87 26.41 1.22 26.64
N GLN A 88 27.44 1.06 27.48
CA GLN A 88 28.70 1.79 27.28
C GLN A 88 29.41 1.36 25.98
N GLN A 89 29.47 0.05 25.69
CA GLN A 89 30.08 -0.45 24.45
C GLN A 89 29.34 0.06 23.22
N GLN A 90 28.01 0.17 23.30
CA GLN A 90 27.19 0.78 22.24
C GLN A 90 27.59 2.25 21.99
N ILE A 91 27.74 3.04 23.05
CA ILE A 91 28.16 4.44 22.93
C ILE A 91 29.56 4.56 22.34
N ASP A 92 30.50 3.68 22.74
CA ASP A 92 31.86 3.68 22.20
C ASP A 92 31.84 3.42 20.68
N ILE A 93 31.07 2.43 20.22
CA ILE A 93 30.88 2.12 18.79
C ILE A 93 30.28 3.32 18.03
N LEU A 94 29.23 3.94 18.59
CA LEU A 94 28.55 5.07 17.95
C LEU A 94 29.42 6.34 17.94
N ALA A 95 30.23 6.56 18.97
CA ALA A 95 31.20 7.65 19.01
C ALA A 95 32.29 7.48 17.94
N GLU A 96 32.78 6.26 17.74
CA GLU A 96 33.71 5.97 16.64
C GLU A 96 33.06 6.09 15.26
N ALA A 97 31.78 5.72 15.11
CA ALA A 97 31.02 5.93 13.87
C ALA A 97 30.81 7.42 13.57
N ALA A 98 30.52 8.24 14.58
CA ALA A 98 30.48 9.70 14.46
C ALA A 98 31.85 10.24 14.01
N ALA A 99 32.93 9.80 14.64
CA ALA A 99 34.30 10.17 14.25
C ALA A 99 34.71 9.64 12.86
N ALA A 100 34.06 8.59 12.36
CA ALA A 100 34.23 8.08 11.00
C ALA A 100 33.50 8.91 9.93
N GLY A 101 32.61 9.82 10.33
CA GLY A 101 31.93 10.76 9.46
C GLY A 101 30.41 10.67 9.47
N CYS A 102 29.79 9.81 10.29
CA CYS A 102 28.34 9.79 10.43
C CYS A 102 27.84 11.11 11.03
N GLN A 103 26.93 11.79 10.33
CA GLN A 103 26.37 13.06 10.78
C GLN A 103 25.30 12.88 11.86
N LEU A 104 24.66 11.71 11.87
CA LEU A 104 23.61 11.34 12.81
C LEU A 104 23.97 10.03 13.49
N VAL A 105 23.62 9.91 14.76
CA VAL A 105 23.65 8.65 15.50
C VAL A 105 22.31 8.41 16.17
N ASP A 106 21.84 7.17 16.17
CA ASP A 106 20.57 6.78 16.79
C ASP A 106 20.83 5.93 18.04
N ILE A 107 20.35 6.41 19.18
CA ILE A 107 20.38 5.73 20.48
C ILE A 107 18.97 5.56 21.03
N GLU A 108 18.74 4.49 21.78
CA GLU A 108 17.45 4.26 22.43
C GLU A 108 17.27 5.18 23.65
N THR A 109 16.01 5.54 23.93
CA THR A 109 15.62 6.31 25.11
C THR A 109 16.05 5.58 26.39
N GLU A 110 15.89 4.27 26.42
CA GLU A 110 16.27 3.42 27.54
C GLU A 110 17.79 3.38 27.77
N THR A 111 18.59 3.42 26.71
CA THR A 111 20.06 3.53 26.81
C THR A 111 20.46 4.88 27.40
N ALA A 112 19.79 5.97 27.00
CA ALA A 112 20.03 7.29 27.59
C ALA A 112 19.59 7.35 29.07
N GLU A 113 18.49 6.69 29.44
CA GLU A 113 18.07 6.55 30.84
C GLU A 113 19.09 5.74 31.68
N GLU A 114 19.73 4.73 31.09
CA GLU A 114 20.77 3.92 31.75
C GLU A 114 22.07 4.72 32.01
N LEU A 115 22.53 5.50 31.03
CA LEU A 115 23.83 6.17 31.08
C LEU A 115 23.78 7.67 31.45
N GLY A 116 22.59 8.27 31.39
CA GLY A 116 22.39 9.71 31.56
C GLY A 116 22.82 10.54 30.35
N ILE A 117 22.69 11.87 30.49
CA ILE A 117 22.94 12.83 29.40
C ILE A 117 24.39 12.83 28.89
N ALA A 118 25.36 12.39 29.71
CA ALA A 118 26.77 12.33 29.34
C ALA A 118 27.04 11.42 28.13
N ALA A 119 26.20 10.41 27.90
CA ALA A 119 26.28 9.57 26.70
C ALA A 119 26.04 10.40 25.42
N LEU A 120 25.03 11.28 25.43
CA LEU A 120 24.72 12.15 24.29
C LEU A 120 25.81 13.19 24.08
N ASP A 121 26.34 13.77 25.16
CA ASP A 121 27.43 14.75 25.09
C ASP A 121 28.69 14.15 24.47
N THR A 122 28.97 12.88 24.76
CA THR A 122 30.08 12.12 24.14
C THR A 122 29.89 12.00 22.63
N LEU A 123 28.69 11.66 22.17
CA LEU A 123 28.39 11.53 20.74
C LEU A 123 28.48 12.88 20.01
N ARG A 124 27.96 13.95 20.63
CA ARG A 124 28.06 15.32 20.10
C ARG A 124 29.49 15.83 20.04
N ALA A 125 30.30 15.52 21.05
CA ALA A 125 31.72 15.88 21.04
C ALA A 125 32.50 15.21 19.90
N ASN A 126 32.01 14.06 19.39
CA ASN A 126 32.54 13.38 18.21
C ASN A 126 31.91 13.85 16.89
N GLY A 127 31.06 14.89 16.93
CA GLY A 127 30.59 15.60 15.74
C GLY A 127 29.27 15.12 15.14
N ALA A 128 28.54 14.21 15.79
CA ALA A 128 27.24 13.75 15.34
C ALA A 128 26.08 14.40 16.12
N ALA A 129 24.98 14.69 15.42
CA ALA A 129 23.71 15.01 16.06
C ALA A 129 23.02 13.72 16.53
N VAL A 130 22.32 13.79 17.65
CA VAL A 130 21.74 12.60 18.30
C VAL A 130 20.25 12.48 18.00
N ILE A 131 19.87 11.35 17.42
CA ILE A 131 18.50 10.85 17.37
C ILE A 131 18.27 10.01 18.63
N LEU A 132 17.35 10.44 19.49
CA LEU A 132 16.88 9.64 20.61
C LEU A 132 15.59 8.94 20.20
N SER A 133 15.64 7.60 20.15
CA SER A 133 14.56 6.79 19.60
C SER A 133 13.85 5.94 20.64
N TRP A 134 12.59 5.64 20.38
CA TRP A 134 11.78 4.72 21.15
C TRP A 134 10.94 3.88 20.21
N HIS A 135 10.79 2.60 20.54
CA HIS A 135 10.11 1.61 19.71
C HIS A 135 9.15 0.79 20.57
N ASP A 136 7.94 0.54 20.06
CA ASP A 136 7.00 -0.42 20.64
C ASP A 136 6.58 -1.40 19.55
N PHE A 137 6.93 -2.67 19.75
CA PHE A 137 6.68 -3.72 18.78
C PHE A 137 5.29 -4.34 18.90
N GLN A 138 4.55 -4.04 19.97
CA GLN A 138 3.26 -4.65 20.30
C GLN A 138 2.09 -3.79 19.85
N GLY A 139 2.18 -2.46 19.97
CA GLY A 139 1.07 -1.58 19.65
C GLY A 139 1.43 -0.11 19.64
N THR A 140 0.39 0.73 19.66
CA THR A 140 0.52 2.19 19.74
C THR A 140 -0.10 2.68 21.05
N PRO A 141 0.69 2.82 22.13
CA PRO A 141 0.21 3.40 23.38
C PRO A 141 0.04 4.93 23.23
N ALA A 142 -0.37 5.60 24.32
CA ALA A 142 -0.33 7.06 24.36
C ALA A 142 1.12 7.55 24.13
N LEU A 143 1.33 8.36 23.09
CA LEU A 143 2.67 8.69 22.61
C LEU A 143 3.29 9.94 23.25
N ALA A 144 2.48 10.87 23.78
CA ALA A 144 2.99 12.09 24.41
C ALA A 144 3.91 11.82 25.63
N PRO A 145 3.59 10.86 26.53
CA PRO A 145 4.50 10.49 27.62
C PRO A 145 5.89 10.05 27.16
N GLU A 146 6.00 9.44 25.99
CA GLU A 146 7.30 9.02 25.44
C GLU A 146 8.15 10.22 25.00
N LEU A 147 7.53 11.29 24.49
CA LEU A 147 8.24 12.54 24.23
C LEU A 147 8.70 13.23 25.53
N ASP A 148 7.88 13.15 26.59
CA ASP A 148 8.24 13.69 27.90
C ASP A 148 9.44 12.94 28.51
N ARG A 149 9.52 11.61 28.33
CA ARG A 149 10.69 10.80 28.71
C ARG A 149 11.97 11.25 28.00
N MET A 150 11.87 11.67 26.74
CA MET A 150 13.01 12.13 25.94
C MET A 150 13.49 13.54 26.32
N ALA A 151 12.60 14.40 26.84
CA ALA A 151 12.87 15.82 27.05
C ALA A 151 14.09 16.13 27.95
N PRO A 152 14.32 15.44 29.08
CA PRO A 152 15.47 15.69 29.97
C PRO A 152 16.84 15.53 29.31
N PHE A 153 16.93 14.73 28.24
CA PHE A 153 18.19 14.48 27.52
C PHE A 153 18.47 15.52 26.44
N ALA A 154 17.51 16.40 26.15
CA ALA A 154 17.57 17.42 25.11
C ALA A 154 18.17 16.90 23.79
N PRO A 155 17.63 15.82 23.18
CA PRO A 155 18.18 15.27 21.95
C PRO A 155 18.02 16.23 20.78
N ASP A 156 18.87 16.09 19.77
CA ASP A 156 18.79 16.91 18.55
C ASP A 156 17.55 16.55 17.74
N PHE A 157 17.22 15.26 17.70
CA PHE A 157 16.03 14.69 17.08
C PHE A 157 15.38 13.63 17.97
N ARG A 158 14.05 13.54 17.91
CA ARG A 158 13.24 12.55 18.61
C ARG A 158 12.68 11.57 17.60
N LYS A 159 12.70 10.27 17.89
CA LYS A 159 12.19 9.23 17.00
C LYS A 159 11.21 8.31 17.72
N ILE A 160 9.96 8.27 17.26
CA ILE A 160 8.88 7.47 17.86
C ILE A 160 8.38 6.46 16.83
N VAL A 161 8.52 5.16 17.14
CA VAL A 161 8.19 4.07 16.21
C VAL A 161 7.36 2.97 16.89
N PRO A 162 6.04 3.15 17.06
CA PRO A 162 5.14 2.11 17.57
C PRO A 162 4.70 1.13 16.47
N THR A 163 3.97 0.06 16.82
CA THR A 163 3.29 -0.82 15.87
C THR A 163 1.83 -0.41 15.72
N ALA A 164 1.35 -0.24 14.49
CA ALA A 164 -0.08 -0.03 14.23
C ALA A 164 -0.77 -1.40 14.02
N THR A 165 -1.62 -1.77 14.96
CA THR A 165 -2.51 -2.96 14.90
C THR A 165 -3.85 -2.63 14.27
N THR A 166 -4.25 -1.36 14.27
CA THR A 166 -5.41 -0.80 13.55
C THR A 166 -4.98 0.42 12.71
N ILE A 167 -5.79 0.83 11.75
CA ILE A 167 -5.52 2.06 10.98
C ILE A 167 -5.83 3.34 11.79
N THR A 168 -6.60 3.24 12.88
CA THR A 168 -6.89 4.36 13.78
C THR A 168 -5.73 4.60 14.75
N GLU A 169 -5.01 3.57 15.17
CA GLU A 169 -3.74 3.74 15.90
C GLU A 169 -2.71 4.55 15.10
N ALA A 170 -2.65 4.34 13.79
CA ALA A 170 -1.81 5.17 12.92
C ALA A 170 -2.21 6.66 12.93
N LEU A 171 -3.47 7.02 13.22
CA LEU A 171 -3.89 8.42 13.37
C LEU A 171 -3.31 9.07 14.62
N GLN A 172 -3.12 8.33 15.72
CA GLN A 172 -2.51 8.87 16.93
C GLN A 172 -1.11 9.43 16.64
N LEU A 173 -0.38 8.79 15.74
CA LEU A 173 0.92 9.24 15.30
C LEU A 173 0.83 10.47 14.38
N ILE A 174 -0.22 10.58 13.55
CA ILE A 174 -0.49 11.80 12.77
C ILE A 174 -0.81 12.98 13.71
N ASP A 175 -1.62 12.76 14.74
CA ASP A 175 -1.95 13.79 15.74
C ASP A 175 -0.70 14.23 16.53
N LEU A 176 0.17 13.28 16.90
CA LEU A 176 1.46 13.57 17.52
C LEU A 176 2.34 14.44 16.62
N LEU A 177 2.43 14.09 15.33
CA LEU A 177 3.24 14.83 14.34
C LEU A 177 2.76 16.27 14.15
N GLU A 178 1.44 16.49 14.02
CA GLU A 178 0.91 17.85 13.88
C GLU A 178 1.13 18.69 15.14
N THR A 179 1.04 18.07 16.32
CA THR A 179 1.19 18.75 17.61
C THR A 179 2.66 19.07 17.93
N HIS A 180 3.57 18.13 17.66
CA HIS A 180 4.96 18.18 18.15
C HIS A 180 6.03 18.22 17.04
N GLY A 181 5.67 18.04 15.78
CA GLY A 181 6.62 18.02 14.65
C GLY A 181 6.90 19.38 14.02
N THR A 182 6.25 20.45 14.47
CA THR A 182 6.37 21.80 13.89
C THR A 182 7.77 22.41 14.05
N ASP A 183 8.58 21.93 15.00
CA ASP A 183 9.97 22.34 15.19
C ASP A 183 10.96 21.61 14.24
N GLY A 184 10.47 20.68 13.42
CA GLY A 184 11.27 19.89 12.50
C GLY A 184 12.18 18.87 13.18
N ARG A 185 11.95 18.51 14.44
CA ARG A 185 12.82 17.61 15.21
C ARG A 185 12.19 16.26 15.56
N LEU A 186 11.03 15.95 15.01
CA LEU A 186 10.32 14.70 15.25
C LEU A 186 10.36 13.80 14.02
N ILE A 187 10.80 12.57 14.21
CA ILE A 187 10.73 11.48 13.24
C ILE A 187 9.69 10.50 13.79
N ALA A 188 8.57 10.31 13.12
CA ALA A 188 7.57 9.36 13.60
C ALA A 188 6.96 8.58 12.46
N MET A 189 6.82 7.27 12.67
CA MET A 189 6.13 6.36 11.77
C MET A 189 5.74 5.09 12.51
N SER A 190 4.71 4.40 12.04
CA SER A 190 4.27 3.12 12.60
C SER A 190 4.86 1.93 11.83
N MET A 191 5.15 0.86 12.56
CA MET A 191 5.38 -0.48 12.03
C MET A 191 4.06 -1.17 11.66
N GLY A 192 4.17 -2.26 10.91
CA GLY A 192 3.04 -3.05 10.41
C GLY A 192 2.41 -2.46 9.15
N PHE A 193 1.70 -3.29 8.39
CA PHE A 193 1.08 -2.86 7.13
C PHE A 193 0.05 -1.74 7.34
N ARG A 194 -0.71 -1.78 8.44
CA ARG A 194 -1.66 -0.73 8.83
C ARG A 194 -0.98 0.61 9.16
N GLY A 195 0.31 0.58 9.50
CA GLY A 195 1.15 1.75 9.71
C GLY A 195 1.65 2.40 8.42
N THR A 196 1.49 1.76 7.25
CA THR A 196 2.02 2.26 5.95
C THR A 196 1.61 3.69 5.66
N LEU A 197 0.38 4.10 6.03
CA LEU A 197 -0.09 5.47 5.83
C LEU A 197 0.83 6.51 6.49
N THR A 198 1.41 6.19 7.65
CA THR A 198 2.32 7.11 8.36
C THR A 198 3.68 7.19 7.68
N ARG A 199 4.13 6.14 7.00
CA ARG A 199 5.38 6.16 6.23
C ARG A 199 5.26 7.04 4.99
N VAL A 200 4.09 7.02 4.36
CA VAL A 200 3.79 7.80 3.14
C VAL A 200 3.44 9.25 3.47
N LEU A 201 2.54 9.46 4.43
CA LEU A 201 1.98 10.78 4.74
C LEU A 201 2.66 11.48 5.92
N GLY A 202 3.44 10.78 6.75
CA GLY A 202 4.07 11.36 7.93
C GLY A 202 4.85 12.65 7.65
N PRO A 203 5.67 12.73 6.57
CA PRO A 203 6.37 13.96 6.23
C PRO A 203 5.47 15.16 5.90
N ARG A 204 4.23 14.93 5.43
CA ARG A 204 3.23 16.00 5.26
C ARG A 204 2.75 16.54 6.59
N PHE A 205 2.68 15.69 7.62
CA PHE A 205 2.13 16.03 8.93
C PHE A 205 3.17 16.48 9.96
N GLY A 206 4.46 16.54 9.57
CA GLY A 206 5.52 17.08 10.43
C GLY A 206 6.64 16.09 10.75
N SER A 207 6.62 14.87 10.21
CA SER A 207 7.78 13.98 10.34
C SER A 207 8.95 14.55 9.55
N LEU A 208 10.12 14.66 10.18
CA LEU A 208 11.32 15.20 9.55
C LEU A 208 11.72 14.37 8.31
N PHE A 209 11.65 13.05 8.41
CA PHE A 209 11.80 12.12 7.29
C PHE A 209 11.08 10.80 7.60
N THR A 210 11.08 9.87 6.64
CA THR A 210 10.57 8.50 6.77
C THR A 210 11.66 7.48 6.42
N PHE A 211 11.50 6.22 6.84
CA PHE A 211 12.44 5.15 6.54
C PHE A 211 11.92 4.23 5.43
N ALA A 212 12.81 3.91 4.49
CA ALA A 212 12.61 2.97 3.39
C ALA A 212 13.56 1.77 3.49
N SER A 213 13.18 0.65 2.90
CA SER A 213 14.10 -0.48 2.68
C SER A 213 14.80 -0.34 1.32
N PRO A 214 16.01 -0.92 1.15
CA PRO A 214 16.62 -1.09 -0.16
C PRO A 214 15.75 -1.94 -1.09
N GLU A 215 15.97 -1.82 -2.40
CA GLU A 215 15.26 -2.62 -3.39
C GLU A 215 15.48 -4.13 -3.19
N GLY A 216 14.42 -4.90 -3.39
CA GLY A 216 14.45 -6.37 -3.30
C GLY A 216 14.79 -6.96 -1.92
N ASN A 217 14.94 -6.15 -0.88
CA ASN A 217 15.33 -6.59 0.45
C ASN A 217 14.15 -6.54 1.43
N ALA A 218 14.12 -7.50 2.37
CA ALA A 218 13.21 -7.41 3.50
C ALA A 218 13.57 -6.16 4.32
N GLY A 219 12.57 -5.35 4.65
CA GLY A 219 12.79 -4.17 5.49
C GLY A 219 13.31 -4.52 6.88
N THR A 220 13.97 -3.56 7.51
CA THR A 220 14.49 -3.62 8.88
C THR A 220 13.40 -3.63 9.96
N ALA A 221 12.16 -3.32 9.58
CA ALA A 221 10.98 -3.35 10.44
C ALA A 221 9.73 -3.83 9.66
N PRO A 222 8.75 -4.48 10.32
CA PRO A 222 7.51 -4.91 9.67
C PRO A 222 6.78 -3.75 8.97
N GLY A 223 6.33 -3.98 7.74
CA GLY A 223 5.60 -2.98 6.95
C GLY A 223 6.47 -1.85 6.38
N GLN A 224 7.80 -1.96 6.44
CA GLN A 224 8.69 -1.02 5.77
C GLN A 224 8.56 -1.17 4.25
N VAL A 225 8.51 -0.02 3.58
CA VAL A 225 8.23 0.13 2.16
C VAL A 225 9.56 0.35 1.42
N SER A 226 9.72 -0.20 0.20
CA SER A 226 10.94 0.02 -0.59
C SER A 226 11.13 1.49 -0.97
N ILE A 227 12.36 1.86 -1.28
CA ILE A 227 12.71 3.21 -1.72
C ILE A 227 11.95 3.61 -3.00
N SER A 228 11.91 2.75 -4.03
CA SER A 228 11.12 2.94 -5.25
C SER A 228 9.64 3.14 -4.96
N THR A 229 9.08 2.37 -4.02
CA THR A 229 7.66 2.51 -3.68
C THR A 229 7.37 3.87 -3.04
N LEU A 230 8.25 4.39 -2.17
CA LEU A 230 8.06 5.73 -1.60
C LEU A 230 8.33 6.85 -2.62
N GLN A 231 9.37 6.74 -3.45
CA GLN A 231 9.77 7.78 -4.41
C GLN A 231 8.92 7.79 -5.69
N GLU A 232 8.63 6.63 -6.27
CA GLU A 232 8.02 6.52 -7.59
C GLU A 232 6.51 6.30 -7.53
N LEU A 233 6.07 5.36 -6.68
CA LEU A 233 4.65 5.03 -6.53
C LEU A 233 3.93 6.14 -5.77
N TYR A 234 4.33 6.40 -4.53
CA TYR A 234 3.65 7.39 -3.69
C TYR A 234 4.16 8.81 -3.87
N ARG A 235 5.38 8.98 -4.39
CA ARG A 235 6.05 10.29 -4.53
C ARG A 235 6.06 11.03 -3.20
N ALA A 236 6.41 10.34 -2.12
CA ALA A 236 6.23 10.77 -0.74
C ALA A 236 6.83 12.16 -0.46
N GLU A 237 7.98 12.48 -1.08
CA GLU A 237 8.64 13.78 -0.92
C GLU A 237 7.88 14.95 -1.57
N SER A 238 7.01 14.67 -2.55
CA SER A 238 6.18 15.68 -3.22
C SER A 238 4.83 15.92 -2.53
N ILE A 239 4.51 15.15 -1.48
CA ILE A 239 3.24 15.26 -0.78
C ILE A 239 3.26 16.52 0.10
N THR A 240 2.28 17.38 -0.14
CA THR A 240 2.08 18.67 0.53
C THR A 240 0.73 18.70 1.25
N PRO A 241 0.45 19.70 2.11
CA PRO A 241 -0.88 19.90 2.67
C PRO A 241 -2.00 20.03 1.60
N GLU A 242 -1.67 20.52 0.41
CA GLU A 242 -2.61 20.69 -0.72
C GLU A 242 -2.85 19.39 -1.50
N THR A 243 -1.99 18.37 -1.35
CA THR A 243 -2.11 17.10 -2.06
C THR A 243 -3.43 16.40 -1.67
N ALA A 244 -4.25 16.05 -2.65
CA ALA A 244 -5.47 15.30 -2.43
C ALA A 244 -5.14 13.83 -2.08
N ILE A 245 -5.78 13.30 -1.03
CA ILE A 245 -5.60 11.89 -0.62
C ILE A 245 -6.78 11.07 -1.15
N TYR A 246 -6.46 9.95 -1.79
CA TYR A 246 -7.37 8.89 -2.21
C TYR A 246 -6.92 7.57 -1.61
N ALA A 247 -7.80 6.59 -1.51
CA ALA A 247 -7.43 5.30 -0.93
C ALA A 247 -8.21 4.11 -1.49
N VAL A 248 -7.65 2.91 -1.29
CA VAL A 248 -8.37 1.63 -1.35
C VAL A 248 -8.42 1.02 0.04
N ALA A 249 -9.58 0.52 0.45
CA ALA A 249 -9.75 -0.15 1.74
C ALA A 249 -10.30 -1.58 1.60
N GLY A 250 -9.83 -2.49 2.44
CA GLY A 250 -10.28 -3.87 2.54
C GLY A 250 -9.40 -4.73 3.45
N LEU A 251 -9.72 -6.03 3.54
CA LEU A 251 -8.93 -6.98 4.31
C LEU A 251 -8.99 -8.39 3.67
N PRO A 252 -7.85 -8.95 3.21
CA PRO A 252 -6.55 -8.31 3.06
C PRO A 252 -6.56 -7.26 1.94
N ILE A 253 -5.76 -6.21 2.09
CA ILE A 253 -5.52 -5.22 1.01
C ILE A 253 -4.07 -5.21 0.53
N THR A 254 -3.18 -5.85 1.30
CA THR A 254 -1.80 -6.12 0.91
C THR A 254 -1.76 -6.77 -0.48
N GLY A 255 -1.01 -6.16 -1.41
CA GLY A 255 -0.88 -6.64 -2.79
C GLY A 255 -1.94 -6.12 -3.78
N SER A 256 -2.84 -5.23 -3.37
CA SER A 256 -3.73 -4.54 -4.32
C SER A 256 -2.93 -3.72 -5.33
N LEU A 257 -3.27 -3.83 -6.62
CA LEU A 257 -2.66 -3.02 -7.68
C LEU A 257 -3.33 -1.64 -7.86
N SER A 258 -4.38 -1.35 -7.08
CA SER A 258 -5.10 -0.07 -7.18
C SER A 258 -4.21 1.14 -6.89
N PRO A 259 -3.29 1.12 -5.89
CA PRO A 259 -2.32 2.19 -5.71
C PRO A 259 -1.42 2.39 -6.94
N CYS A 260 -0.91 1.32 -7.56
CA CYS A 260 -0.08 1.41 -8.77
C CYS A 260 -0.83 2.08 -9.92
N MET A 261 -2.05 1.60 -10.17
CA MET A 261 -2.92 2.09 -11.22
C MET A 261 -3.30 3.56 -11.03
N HIS A 262 -3.80 3.93 -9.84
CA HIS A 262 -4.31 5.28 -9.59
C HIS A 262 -3.21 6.32 -9.40
N ASN A 263 -2.08 5.98 -8.75
CA ASN A 263 -0.96 6.94 -8.67
C ASN A 263 -0.34 7.21 -10.04
N THR A 264 -0.30 6.23 -10.94
CA THR A 264 0.10 6.42 -12.35
C THR A 264 -0.91 7.30 -13.09
N ALA A 265 -2.21 7.10 -12.85
CA ALA A 265 -3.25 7.96 -13.43
C ALA A 265 -3.12 9.42 -12.98
N PHE A 266 -2.94 9.67 -11.68
CA PHE A 266 -2.75 11.02 -11.14
C PHE A 266 -1.48 11.69 -11.68
N ARG A 267 -0.38 10.94 -11.83
CA ARG A 267 0.86 11.45 -12.44
C ARG A 267 0.63 11.88 -13.89
N THR A 268 0.01 11.01 -14.67
CA THR A 268 -0.25 11.23 -16.10
C THR A 268 -1.20 12.41 -16.32
N ALA A 269 -2.23 12.52 -15.48
CA ALA A 269 -3.17 13.65 -15.48
C ALA A 269 -2.62 14.92 -14.79
N LYS A 270 -1.35 14.92 -14.33
CA LYS A 270 -0.72 16.03 -13.60
C LYS A 270 -1.53 16.53 -12.40
N ARG A 271 -2.20 15.62 -11.70
CA ARG A 271 -2.99 15.93 -10.50
C ARG A 271 -2.13 15.81 -9.25
N ASN A 272 -2.17 16.84 -8.40
CA ASN A 272 -1.54 16.80 -7.07
C ASN A 272 -2.35 15.90 -6.13
N ALA A 273 -2.17 14.58 -6.28
CA ALA A 273 -2.88 13.57 -5.53
C ALA A 273 -2.00 12.34 -5.24
N VAL A 274 -2.34 11.63 -4.17
CA VAL A 274 -1.74 10.36 -3.78
C VAL A 274 -2.85 9.34 -3.48
N TYR A 275 -2.62 8.08 -3.85
CA TYR A 275 -3.52 6.97 -3.60
C TYR A 275 -2.87 5.93 -2.68
N ILE A 276 -3.45 5.63 -1.52
CA ILE A 276 -2.84 4.75 -0.50
C ILE A 276 -3.72 3.53 -0.14
N PRO A 277 -3.14 2.40 0.30
CA PRO A 277 -3.91 1.28 0.84
C PRO A 277 -4.24 1.50 2.33
N LEU A 278 -5.44 1.06 2.74
CA LEU A 278 -5.91 1.05 4.13
C LEU A 278 -6.44 -0.36 4.49
N GLU A 279 -5.79 -1.04 5.43
CA GLU A 279 -6.14 -2.43 5.78
C GLU A 279 -7.08 -2.50 6.97
N THR A 280 -8.38 -2.67 6.70
CA THR A 280 -9.43 -2.82 7.71
C THR A 280 -10.66 -3.51 7.10
N ASP A 281 -11.40 -4.23 7.93
CA ASP A 281 -12.73 -4.75 7.67
C ASP A 281 -13.82 -4.02 8.50
N ILE A 282 -13.44 -2.99 9.26
CA ILE A 282 -14.30 -2.25 10.18
C ILE A 282 -14.66 -0.88 9.58
N PRO A 283 -15.91 -0.65 9.13
CA PRO A 283 -16.32 0.63 8.55
C PRO A 283 -16.11 1.83 9.46
N ALA A 284 -16.31 1.69 10.78
CA ALA A 284 -16.11 2.77 11.73
C ALA A 284 -14.64 3.27 11.78
N GLU A 285 -13.67 2.35 11.75
CA GLU A 285 -12.24 2.69 11.67
C GLU A 285 -11.92 3.41 10.36
N LEU A 286 -12.43 2.86 9.26
CA LEU A 286 -12.23 3.43 7.93
C LEU A 286 -12.75 4.86 7.84
N LEU A 287 -13.97 5.09 8.31
CA LEU A 287 -14.61 6.41 8.25
C LEU A 287 -13.90 7.44 9.14
N ALA A 288 -13.38 7.02 10.31
CA ALA A 288 -12.56 7.88 11.16
C ALA A 288 -11.28 8.35 10.45
N VAL A 289 -10.57 7.43 9.77
CA VAL A 289 -9.38 7.76 8.98
C VAL A 289 -9.71 8.62 7.78
N VAL A 290 -10.80 8.31 7.08
CA VAL A 290 -11.28 9.06 5.91
C VAL A 290 -11.60 10.51 6.27
N ASP A 291 -12.28 10.73 7.38
CA ASP A 291 -12.61 12.07 7.86
C ASP A 291 -11.34 12.82 8.27
N ARG A 292 -10.52 12.21 9.15
CA ARG A 292 -9.30 12.81 9.70
C ARG A 292 -8.27 13.22 8.64
N LEU A 293 -8.10 12.38 7.61
CA LEU A 293 -7.16 12.64 6.51
C LEU A 293 -7.80 13.40 5.34
N ASN A 294 -9.09 13.74 5.43
CA ASN A 294 -9.86 14.35 4.37
C ASN A 294 -9.73 13.60 3.02
N ILE A 295 -9.89 12.27 3.07
CA ILE A 295 -9.83 11.41 1.87
C ILE A 295 -10.97 11.79 0.93
N ARG A 296 -10.62 12.17 -0.32
CA ARG A 296 -11.56 12.73 -1.30
C ARG A 296 -12.31 11.68 -2.09
N GLY A 297 -11.75 10.49 -2.22
CA GLY A 297 -12.37 9.36 -2.90
C GLY A 297 -11.78 8.05 -2.40
N LEU A 298 -12.63 7.04 -2.27
CA LEU A 298 -12.29 5.78 -1.64
C LEU A 298 -12.82 4.63 -2.47
N SER A 299 -11.93 3.72 -2.88
CA SER A 299 -12.33 2.39 -3.32
C SER A 299 -12.50 1.49 -2.10
N VAL A 300 -13.51 0.63 -2.11
CA VAL A 300 -13.66 -0.42 -1.11
C VAL A 300 -13.74 -1.78 -1.79
N THR A 301 -13.04 -2.75 -1.20
CA THR A 301 -13.08 -4.15 -1.63
C THR A 301 -13.53 -5.04 -0.48
N MET A 302 -13.53 -6.35 -0.69
CA MET A 302 -13.93 -7.32 0.32
C MET A 302 -13.21 -7.07 1.67
N PRO A 303 -13.91 -7.18 2.81
CA PRO A 303 -15.35 -7.43 2.97
C PRO A 303 -16.23 -6.16 2.99
N LEU A 304 -15.63 -4.98 2.78
CA LEU A 304 -16.27 -3.68 3.01
C LEU A 304 -17.39 -3.30 2.03
N LYS A 305 -17.50 -3.98 0.88
CA LYS A 305 -18.46 -3.60 -0.17
C LYS A 305 -19.92 -3.60 0.29
N GLU A 306 -20.27 -4.47 1.22
CA GLU A 306 -21.62 -4.60 1.80
C GLU A 306 -21.73 -3.80 3.11
N THR A 307 -20.70 -3.87 3.96
CA THR A 307 -20.74 -3.26 5.29
C THR A 307 -20.66 -1.74 5.27
N ILE A 308 -20.21 -1.13 4.16
CA ILE A 308 -20.16 0.32 4.02
C ILE A 308 -21.53 0.96 3.73
N LEU A 309 -22.50 0.19 3.22
CA LEU A 309 -23.77 0.73 2.72
C LEU A 309 -24.57 1.54 3.76
N PRO A 310 -24.67 1.13 5.04
CA PRO A 310 -25.39 1.91 6.05
C PRO A 310 -24.77 3.29 6.33
N HIS A 311 -23.55 3.53 5.85
CA HIS A 311 -22.81 4.77 6.06
C HIS A 311 -22.84 5.71 4.83
N LEU A 312 -23.52 5.30 3.74
CA LEU A 312 -23.67 6.12 2.55
C LEU A 312 -24.83 7.10 2.72
N ALA A 313 -24.60 8.37 2.37
CA ALA A 313 -25.65 9.38 2.30
C ALA A 313 -26.49 9.22 1.03
N ILE A 314 -25.83 8.84 -0.07
CA ILE A 314 -26.45 8.68 -1.39
C ILE A 314 -26.01 7.34 -1.95
N SER A 315 -26.96 6.56 -2.48
CA SER A 315 -26.68 5.30 -3.16
C SER A 315 -27.20 5.35 -4.58
N ASP A 316 -26.32 5.17 -5.56
CA ASP A 316 -26.70 5.06 -6.98
C ASP A 316 -27.61 3.85 -7.22
N THR A 317 -28.40 3.88 -8.31
CA THR A 317 -29.31 2.79 -8.68
C THR A 317 -28.61 1.44 -8.73
N ALA A 318 -27.39 1.37 -9.26
CA ALA A 318 -26.62 0.12 -9.30
C ALA A 318 -26.31 -0.40 -7.89
N VAL A 319 -25.98 0.48 -6.94
CA VAL A 319 -25.73 0.10 -5.55
C VAL A 319 -27.00 -0.44 -4.88
N GLN A 320 -28.15 0.19 -5.14
CA GLN A 320 -29.44 -0.27 -4.61
C GLN A 320 -29.84 -1.66 -5.15
N GLN A 321 -29.58 -1.94 -6.42
CA GLN A 321 -29.85 -3.26 -7.00
C GLN A 321 -28.87 -4.32 -6.51
N MET A 322 -27.59 -3.97 -6.46
CA MET A 322 -26.52 -4.92 -6.16
C MET A 322 -26.28 -5.13 -4.68
N GLN A 323 -26.82 -4.27 -3.81
CA GLN A 323 -26.56 -4.29 -2.37
C GLN A 323 -25.05 -4.33 -2.09
N THR A 324 -24.27 -3.61 -2.90
CA THR A 324 -22.80 -3.48 -2.77
C THR A 324 -22.35 -2.15 -3.39
N SER A 325 -21.37 -1.53 -2.76
CA SER A 325 -20.66 -0.35 -3.28
C SER A 325 -19.17 -0.65 -3.28
N ASN A 326 -18.47 -0.35 -4.37
CA ASN A 326 -17.00 -0.49 -4.45
C ASN A 326 -16.29 0.88 -4.55
N THR A 327 -17.06 1.97 -4.65
CA THR A 327 -16.54 3.30 -4.94
C THR A 327 -17.34 4.35 -4.18
N LEU A 328 -16.65 5.10 -3.34
CA LEU A 328 -17.21 6.18 -2.53
C LEU A 328 -16.67 7.52 -3.04
N VAL A 329 -17.58 8.46 -3.26
CA VAL A 329 -17.29 9.84 -3.70
C VAL A 329 -17.74 10.79 -2.60
N LYS A 330 -16.84 11.66 -2.12
CA LYS A 330 -17.17 12.63 -1.07
C LYS A 330 -18.09 13.71 -1.64
N THR A 331 -19.22 13.97 -0.96
CA THR A 331 -20.19 15.02 -1.29
C THR A 331 -20.40 15.94 -0.09
N THR A 332 -21.24 16.97 -0.22
CA THR A 332 -21.62 17.85 0.89
C THR A 332 -22.49 17.16 1.96
N GLU A 333 -23.17 16.07 1.60
CA GLU A 333 -24.09 15.34 2.49
C GLU A 333 -23.45 14.10 3.12
N GLY A 334 -22.20 13.80 2.77
CA GLY A 334 -21.50 12.55 3.13
C GLY A 334 -21.01 11.82 1.89
N PHE A 335 -20.88 10.50 1.97
CA PHE A 335 -20.43 9.71 0.81
C PHE A 335 -21.58 9.29 -0.08
N ALA A 336 -21.41 9.52 -1.39
CA ALA A 336 -22.18 8.87 -2.43
C ALA A 336 -21.48 7.56 -2.83
N GLY A 337 -22.21 6.44 -2.76
CA GLY A 337 -21.73 5.14 -3.18
C GLY A 337 -22.10 4.80 -4.62
N TYR A 338 -21.14 4.19 -5.32
CA TYR A 338 -21.24 3.71 -6.69
C TYR A 338 -20.70 2.29 -6.80
N ASN A 339 -21.15 1.57 -7.82
CA ASN A 339 -20.61 0.27 -8.19
C ASN A 339 -19.98 0.35 -9.58
N THR A 340 -18.65 0.42 -9.62
CA THR A 340 -17.87 0.48 -10.87
C THR A 340 -17.47 -0.90 -11.40
N ASP A 341 -17.75 -1.98 -10.67
CA ASP A 341 -17.54 -3.34 -11.20
C ASP A 341 -18.48 -3.59 -12.40
N VAL A 342 -19.69 -3.01 -12.39
CA VAL A 342 -20.68 -3.13 -13.48
C VAL A 342 -20.15 -2.59 -14.80
N PRO A 343 -19.78 -1.29 -14.92
CA PRO A 343 -19.15 -0.81 -16.14
C PRO A 343 -17.80 -1.49 -16.40
N GLY A 344 -17.11 -1.95 -15.34
CA GLY A 344 -15.90 -2.76 -15.45
C GLY A 344 -16.09 -4.06 -16.25
N ILE A 345 -17.24 -4.70 -16.11
CA ILE A 345 -17.57 -5.96 -16.80
C ILE A 345 -18.29 -5.70 -18.12
N VAL A 346 -19.29 -4.82 -18.13
CA VAL A 346 -20.11 -4.54 -19.31
C VAL A 346 -19.27 -3.86 -20.40
N GLY A 347 -18.41 -2.91 -20.03
CA GLY A 347 -17.61 -2.10 -20.96
C GLY A 347 -16.71 -2.92 -21.89
N PRO A 348 -15.80 -3.76 -21.37
CA PRO A 348 -14.93 -4.59 -22.21
C PRO A 348 -15.70 -5.54 -23.11
N LEU A 349 -16.79 -6.14 -22.61
CA LEU A 349 -17.59 -7.08 -23.39
C LEU A 349 -18.35 -6.37 -24.53
N GLN A 350 -18.92 -5.19 -24.27
CA GLN A 350 -19.66 -4.42 -25.27
C GLN A 350 -18.79 -3.95 -26.44
N ARG A 351 -17.47 -3.83 -26.26
CA ARG A 351 -16.54 -3.49 -27.37
C ARG A 351 -16.39 -4.61 -28.39
N VAL A 352 -16.67 -5.84 -28.01
CA VAL A 352 -16.42 -7.03 -28.86
C VAL A 352 -17.70 -7.73 -29.30
N LEU A 353 -18.83 -7.46 -28.64
CA LEU A 353 -20.11 -8.09 -28.90
C LEU A 353 -21.27 -7.11 -28.59
N PRO A 354 -22.26 -6.95 -29.51
CA PRO A 354 -23.52 -6.28 -29.18
C PRO A 354 -24.27 -7.03 -28.08
N LEU A 355 -24.65 -6.37 -26.99
CA LEU A 355 -25.23 -7.03 -25.81
C LEU A 355 -26.74 -7.30 -25.93
N GLU A 356 -27.47 -6.44 -26.64
CA GLU A 356 -28.92 -6.61 -26.85
C GLU A 356 -29.23 -7.95 -27.51
N GLY A 357 -29.98 -8.81 -26.83
CA GLY A 357 -30.35 -10.15 -27.29
C GLY A 357 -29.22 -11.20 -27.25
N ALA A 358 -28.01 -10.84 -26.82
CA ALA A 358 -26.89 -11.78 -26.74
C ALA A 358 -27.12 -12.84 -25.64
N LYS A 359 -26.75 -14.09 -25.89
CA LYS A 359 -26.80 -15.15 -24.88
C LYS A 359 -25.48 -15.21 -24.12
N ILE A 360 -25.51 -14.94 -22.82
CA ILE A 360 -24.30 -14.87 -21.99
C ILE A 360 -24.38 -15.89 -20.86
N LEU A 361 -23.38 -16.76 -20.76
CA LEU A 361 -23.18 -17.65 -19.62
C LEU A 361 -22.26 -16.99 -18.60
N ILE A 362 -22.67 -16.95 -17.33
CA ILE A 362 -21.84 -16.50 -16.21
C ILE A 362 -21.56 -17.70 -15.30
N LEU A 363 -20.28 -17.97 -15.07
CA LEU A 363 -19.79 -18.99 -14.17
C LEU A 363 -19.55 -18.37 -12.79
N GLY A 364 -20.27 -18.85 -11.77
CA GLY A 364 -20.22 -18.35 -10.40
C GLY A 364 -21.50 -17.62 -9.96
N ALA A 365 -21.64 -17.44 -8.65
CA ALA A 365 -22.77 -16.73 -8.02
C ALA A 365 -22.32 -15.85 -6.83
N GLY A 366 -21.11 -15.26 -6.95
CA GLY A 366 -20.55 -14.32 -5.97
C GLY A 366 -20.82 -12.85 -6.32
N GLY A 367 -20.16 -11.92 -5.62
CA GLY A 367 -20.34 -10.47 -5.86
C GLY A 367 -20.01 -10.02 -7.29
N ALA A 368 -18.94 -10.56 -7.89
CA ALA A 368 -18.61 -10.28 -9.30
C ALA A 368 -19.65 -10.85 -10.28
N ALA A 369 -20.19 -12.05 -9.98
CA ALA A 369 -21.29 -12.64 -10.76
C ALA A 369 -22.52 -11.75 -10.70
N ARG A 370 -22.85 -11.23 -9.50
CA ARG A 370 -23.97 -10.31 -9.29
C ARG A 370 -23.79 -9.04 -10.12
N ALA A 371 -22.60 -8.44 -10.12
CA ALA A 371 -22.30 -7.27 -10.96
C ALA A 371 -22.52 -7.56 -12.46
N ALA A 372 -22.02 -8.71 -12.94
CA ALA A 372 -22.20 -9.15 -14.32
C ALA A 372 -23.68 -9.39 -14.67
N VAL A 373 -24.43 -10.09 -13.81
CA VAL A 373 -25.83 -10.48 -14.06
C VAL A 373 -26.73 -9.25 -14.26
N PHE A 374 -26.74 -8.33 -13.29
CA PHE A 374 -27.60 -7.15 -13.38
C PHE A 374 -27.13 -6.22 -14.50
N GLY A 375 -25.82 -6.00 -14.64
CA GLY A 375 -25.28 -5.12 -15.68
C GLY A 375 -25.58 -5.58 -17.10
N LEU A 376 -25.46 -6.89 -17.36
CA LEU A 376 -25.69 -7.45 -18.70
C LEU A 376 -27.18 -7.60 -19.01
N ARG A 377 -28.00 -7.92 -18.01
CA ARG A 377 -29.46 -7.89 -18.15
C ARG A 377 -29.95 -6.49 -18.52
N ASP A 378 -29.46 -5.47 -17.82
CA ASP A 378 -29.85 -4.07 -18.08
C ASP A 378 -29.35 -3.56 -19.44
N ALA A 379 -28.31 -4.20 -20.00
CA ALA A 379 -27.84 -4.01 -21.36
C ALA A 379 -28.59 -4.86 -22.42
N GLY A 380 -29.66 -5.57 -22.04
CA GLY A 380 -30.53 -6.33 -22.93
C GLY A 380 -30.11 -7.78 -23.21
N ALA A 381 -29.11 -8.31 -22.50
CA ALA A 381 -28.63 -9.68 -22.73
C ALA A 381 -29.52 -10.75 -22.08
N HIS A 382 -29.58 -11.92 -22.71
CA HIS A 382 -30.14 -13.15 -22.12
C HIS A 382 -29.08 -13.85 -21.27
N VAL A 383 -29.14 -13.61 -19.96
CA VAL A 383 -28.16 -14.11 -19.00
C VAL A 383 -28.53 -15.50 -18.47
N TYR A 384 -27.55 -16.39 -18.45
CA TYR A 384 -27.60 -17.73 -17.88
C TYR A 384 -26.54 -17.86 -16.79
N LEU A 385 -26.90 -18.40 -15.64
CA LEU A 385 -26.02 -18.62 -14.50
C LEU A 385 -25.73 -20.10 -14.31
N LEU A 386 -24.45 -20.43 -14.18
CA LEU A 386 -23.98 -21.74 -13.75
C LEU A 386 -23.12 -21.57 -12.50
N ASN A 387 -23.42 -22.32 -11.45
CA ASN A 387 -22.61 -22.31 -10.24
C ASN A 387 -22.53 -23.71 -9.65
N ARG A 388 -21.39 -24.04 -9.01
CA ARG A 388 -21.17 -25.33 -8.34
C ARG A 388 -22.30 -25.70 -7.38
N THR A 389 -22.77 -24.71 -6.62
CA THR A 389 -23.97 -24.85 -5.78
C THR A 389 -25.15 -24.26 -6.53
N HIS A 390 -25.95 -25.11 -7.18
CA HIS A 390 -27.07 -24.70 -8.04
C HIS A 390 -28.06 -23.75 -7.34
N ALA A 391 -28.40 -24.03 -6.08
CA ALA A 391 -29.31 -23.19 -5.30
C ALA A 391 -28.87 -21.71 -5.20
N ARG A 392 -27.55 -21.43 -5.22
CA ARG A 392 -27.04 -20.04 -5.23
C ARG A 392 -27.25 -19.37 -6.60
N ALA A 393 -27.12 -20.11 -7.68
CA ALA A 393 -27.45 -19.61 -9.02
C ALA A 393 -28.95 -19.35 -9.16
N GLU A 394 -29.81 -20.27 -8.70
CA GLU A 394 -31.27 -20.10 -8.71
C GLU A 394 -31.72 -18.87 -7.91
N ALA A 395 -31.16 -18.66 -6.72
CA ALA A 395 -31.49 -17.50 -5.89
C ALA A 395 -31.16 -16.19 -6.61
N LEU A 396 -29.93 -16.05 -7.14
CA LEU A 396 -29.53 -14.86 -7.88
C LEU A 396 -30.30 -14.69 -9.20
N ALA A 397 -30.59 -15.79 -9.90
CA ALA A 397 -31.35 -15.78 -11.14
C ALA A 397 -32.79 -15.31 -10.92
N THR A 398 -33.44 -15.83 -9.87
CA THR A 398 -34.80 -15.44 -9.49
C THR A 398 -34.86 -13.96 -9.12
N GLU A 399 -33.89 -13.50 -8.32
CA GLU A 399 -33.80 -12.10 -7.91
C GLU A 399 -33.59 -11.15 -9.09
N ALA A 400 -32.71 -11.51 -10.03
CA ALA A 400 -32.41 -10.69 -11.17
C ALA A 400 -33.40 -10.86 -12.34
N GLY A 401 -34.27 -11.87 -12.32
CA GLY A 401 -35.16 -12.21 -13.44
C GLY A 401 -34.43 -12.78 -14.65
N VAL A 402 -33.41 -13.62 -14.42
CA VAL A 402 -32.59 -14.29 -15.45
C VAL A 402 -32.65 -15.81 -15.31
N HIS A 403 -31.88 -16.55 -16.11
CA HIS A 403 -31.91 -18.01 -16.10
C HIS A 403 -30.81 -18.60 -15.22
N ALA A 404 -31.14 -19.61 -14.41
CA ALA A 404 -30.15 -20.54 -13.85
C ALA A 404 -30.21 -21.86 -14.63
N ILE A 405 -29.05 -22.46 -14.89
CA ILE A 405 -28.95 -23.74 -15.59
C ILE A 405 -28.09 -24.73 -14.81
N ARG A 406 -28.34 -26.02 -15.02
CA ARG A 406 -27.47 -27.08 -14.52
C ARG A 406 -26.37 -27.37 -15.53
N ARG A 407 -25.28 -27.96 -15.03
CA ARG A 407 -24.14 -28.34 -15.87
C ARG A 407 -24.56 -29.35 -16.96
N GLU A 408 -25.47 -30.27 -16.63
CA GLU A 408 -26.03 -31.24 -17.58
C GLU A 408 -26.77 -30.61 -18.77
N ASP A 409 -27.28 -29.38 -18.62
CA ASP A 409 -28.01 -28.67 -19.67
C ASP A 409 -27.08 -27.90 -20.63
N LEU A 410 -25.80 -27.71 -20.30
CA LEU A 410 -24.86 -26.91 -21.12
C LEU A 410 -24.79 -27.38 -22.57
N ALA A 411 -24.89 -28.69 -22.82
CA ALA A 411 -24.84 -29.27 -24.16
C ALA A 411 -26.00 -28.81 -25.06
N ALA A 412 -27.12 -28.36 -24.49
CA ALA A 412 -28.26 -27.83 -25.22
C ALA A 412 -28.11 -26.35 -25.60
N HIS A 413 -27.08 -25.67 -25.10
CA HIS A 413 -26.86 -24.24 -25.29
C HIS A 413 -25.61 -23.93 -26.11
N THR A 414 -25.67 -22.78 -26.79
CA THR A 414 -24.51 -22.08 -27.35
C THR A 414 -24.64 -20.63 -26.92
N PHE A 415 -23.51 -20.02 -26.56
CA PHE A 415 -23.46 -18.68 -26.02
C PHE A 415 -22.69 -17.75 -26.95
N ASP A 416 -23.02 -16.47 -26.93
CA ASP A 416 -22.21 -15.46 -27.58
C ASP A 416 -21.00 -15.11 -26.71
N ALA A 417 -21.16 -15.14 -25.38
CA ALA A 417 -20.07 -14.96 -24.43
C ALA A 417 -20.19 -15.89 -23.20
N ILE A 418 -19.04 -16.28 -22.66
CA ILE A 418 -18.92 -16.99 -21.38
C ILE A 418 -18.04 -16.13 -20.46
N ILE A 419 -18.49 -15.87 -19.25
CA ILE A 419 -17.78 -15.05 -18.25
C ILE A 419 -17.42 -15.90 -17.05
N ASN A 420 -16.13 -16.04 -16.73
CA ASN A 420 -15.70 -16.62 -15.46
C ASN A 420 -15.70 -15.55 -14.38
N SER A 421 -16.58 -15.70 -13.39
CA SER A 421 -16.60 -14.88 -12.16
C SER A 421 -16.24 -15.68 -10.90
N THR A 422 -15.77 -16.92 -11.08
CA THR A 422 -15.21 -17.74 -10.00
C THR A 422 -13.72 -17.42 -9.82
N PRO A 423 -13.12 -17.70 -8.65
CA PRO A 423 -11.69 -17.46 -8.47
C PRO A 423 -10.81 -18.57 -9.07
N TYR A 424 -11.32 -19.43 -9.97
CA TYR A 424 -10.52 -20.49 -10.58
C TYR A 424 -9.40 -19.89 -11.43
N GLY A 425 -8.18 -20.38 -11.24
CA GLY A 425 -6.98 -19.84 -11.88
C GLY A 425 -6.33 -18.69 -11.11
N MET A 426 -6.96 -18.15 -10.07
CA MET A 426 -6.34 -17.14 -9.21
C MET A 426 -5.14 -17.74 -8.47
N LYS A 427 -4.04 -16.98 -8.43
CA LYS A 427 -2.81 -17.40 -7.72
C LYS A 427 -3.12 -17.83 -6.28
N ASN A 428 -2.52 -18.95 -5.85
CA ASN A 428 -2.68 -19.56 -4.53
C ASN A 428 -4.10 -20.07 -4.19
N GLN A 429 -4.98 -20.27 -5.19
CA GLN A 429 -6.27 -20.94 -4.98
C GLN A 429 -6.34 -22.29 -5.69
N ALA A 430 -6.54 -23.35 -4.91
CA ALA A 430 -6.81 -24.68 -5.43
C ALA A 430 -8.32 -24.90 -5.53
N MET A 431 -8.85 -24.97 -6.75
CA MET A 431 -10.24 -25.33 -6.98
C MET A 431 -10.42 -26.05 -8.32
N GLU A 432 -11.52 -26.76 -8.47
CA GLU A 432 -11.87 -27.44 -9.72
C GLU A 432 -12.30 -26.44 -10.78
N ALA A 433 -12.02 -26.76 -12.05
CA ALA A 433 -12.42 -25.94 -13.19
C ALA A 433 -13.96 -25.84 -13.25
N PRO A 434 -14.52 -24.64 -13.43
CA PRO A 434 -15.98 -24.46 -13.46
C PRO A 434 -16.62 -25.08 -14.71
N ILE A 435 -15.85 -25.25 -15.79
CA ILE A 435 -16.25 -25.88 -17.05
C ILE A 435 -15.08 -26.65 -17.67
N ALA A 436 -15.38 -27.65 -18.48
CA ALA A 436 -14.44 -28.43 -19.29
C ALA A 436 -14.32 -27.85 -20.71
N ALA A 437 -13.34 -28.37 -21.47
CA ALA A 437 -13.03 -27.93 -22.83
C ALA A 437 -14.22 -28.06 -23.80
N ASP A 438 -14.89 -29.21 -23.78
CA ASP A 438 -16.04 -29.55 -24.63
C ASP A 438 -17.33 -28.82 -24.21
N GLU A 439 -17.38 -28.33 -22.97
CA GLU A 439 -18.49 -27.52 -22.44
C GLU A 439 -18.37 -26.03 -22.83
N MET A 440 -17.19 -25.56 -23.23
CA MET A 440 -16.91 -24.15 -23.54
C MET A 440 -17.40 -23.75 -24.94
N ARG A 441 -18.72 -23.71 -25.12
CA ARG A 441 -19.38 -23.41 -26.41
C ARG A 441 -19.79 -21.95 -26.52
N GLY A 442 -18.79 -21.09 -26.78
CA GLY A 442 -18.94 -19.63 -26.88
C GLY A 442 -18.25 -19.03 -28.11
N LYS A 443 -18.44 -17.73 -28.35
CA LYS A 443 -17.59 -16.94 -29.27
C LYS A 443 -16.55 -16.11 -28.52
N VAL A 444 -16.93 -15.59 -27.35
CA VAL A 444 -16.09 -14.79 -26.47
C VAL A 444 -15.96 -15.48 -25.10
N PHE A 445 -14.76 -15.46 -24.53
CA PHE A 445 -14.51 -15.85 -23.14
C PHE A 445 -13.92 -14.67 -22.37
N PHE A 446 -14.55 -14.28 -21.27
CA PHE A 446 -14.08 -13.21 -20.40
C PHE A 446 -13.77 -13.77 -19.02
N ASP A 447 -12.50 -13.75 -18.62
CA ASP A 447 -12.10 -14.13 -17.27
C ASP A 447 -12.03 -12.89 -16.38
N LEU A 448 -12.71 -12.87 -15.24
CA LEU A 448 -12.61 -11.77 -14.26
C LEU A 448 -11.41 -11.94 -13.32
N VAL A 449 -10.74 -13.10 -13.33
CA VAL A 449 -9.45 -13.27 -12.66
C VAL A 449 -8.38 -12.50 -13.43
N TYR A 450 -7.71 -11.57 -12.75
CA TYR A 450 -6.67 -10.73 -13.36
C TYR A 450 -5.23 -11.08 -12.93
N ASN A 451 -5.07 -11.90 -11.89
CA ASN A 451 -3.76 -12.33 -11.38
C ASN A 451 -3.73 -13.86 -11.24
N PRO A 452 -3.03 -14.58 -12.14
CA PRO A 452 -2.14 -14.10 -13.21
C PRO A 452 -2.89 -13.51 -14.42
N ILE A 453 -2.17 -12.84 -15.34
CA ILE A 453 -2.73 -12.31 -16.61
C ILE A 453 -3.28 -13.44 -17.48
N GLU A 454 -2.52 -14.53 -17.62
CA GLU A 454 -2.93 -15.73 -18.35
C GLU A 454 -3.42 -16.80 -17.36
N THR A 455 -4.72 -17.08 -17.39
CA THR A 455 -5.33 -18.14 -16.57
C THR A 455 -5.47 -19.43 -17.38
N PRO A 456 -5.62 -20.59 -16.71
CA PRO A 456 -5.89 -21.85 -17.41
C PRO A 456 -7.16 -21.81 -18.27
N LEU A 457 -8.19 -21.03 -17.87
CA LEU A 457 -9.41 -20.89 -18.68
C LEU A 457 -9.20 -19.99 -19.89
N LEU A 458 -8.38 -18.94 -19.80
CA LEU A 458 -8.03 -18.11 -20.96
C LEU A 458 -7.26 -18.94 -22.00
N GLN A 459 -6.28 -19.73 -21.56
CA GLN A 459 -5.52 -20.63 -22.44
C GLN A 459 -6.43 -21.68 -23.10
N LEU A 460 -7.35 -22.25 -22.33
CA LEU A 460 -8.34 -23.21 -22.85
C LEU A 460 -9.28 -22.56 -23.88
N ALA A 461 -9.75 -21.35 -23.61
CA ALA A 461 -10.61 -20.60 -24.53
C ALA A 461 -9.90 -20.26 -25.84
N GLN A 462 -8.64 -19.82 -25.78
CA GLN A 462 -7.82 -19.58 -26.96
C GLN A 462 -7.63 -20.87 -27.77
N HIS A 463 -7.35 -22.00 -27.11
CA HIS A 463 -7.21 -23.31 -27.78
C HIS A 463 -8.50 -23.72 -28.50
N ASN A 464 -9.66 -23.40 -27.92
CA ASN A 464 -10.97 -23.62 -28.51
C ASN A 464 -11.37 -22.57 -29.58
N GLY A 465 -10.51 -21.60 -29.88
CA GLY A 465 -10.74 -20.57 -30.90
C GLY A 465 -11.69 -19.43 -30.47
N LEU A 466 -11.93 -19.26 -29.17
CA LEU A 466 -12.72 -18.13 -28.66
C LEU A 466 -11.86 -16.86 -28.61
N TYR A 467 -12.51 -15.71 -28.84
CA TYR A 467 -11.91 -14.42 -28.51
C TYR A 467 -11.82 -14.27 -26.99
N VAL A 468 -10.65 -13.93 -26.46
CA VAL A 468 -10.47 -13.81 -25.01
C VAL A 468 -10.38 -12.37 -24.53
N ILE A 469 -11.03 -12.10 -23.40
CA ILE A 469 -10.89 -10.85 -22.64
C ILE A 469 -10.24 -11.21 -21.30
N PRO A 470 -9.01 -10.75 -21.01
CA PRO A 470 -8.34 -11.02 -19.75
C PRO A 470 -8.89 -10.15 -18.62
N GLY A 471 -8.75 -10.62 -17.37
CA GLY A 471 -9.32 -9.92 -16.20
C GLY A 471 -8.72 -8.54 -15.93
N VAL A 472 -7.52 -8.27 -16.46
CA VAL A 472 -6.92 -6.93 -16.42
C VAL A 472 -7.82 -5.87 -17.07
N GLU A 473 -8.60 -6.22 -18.11
CA GLU A 473 -9.55 -5.30 -18.72
C GLU A 473 -10.61 -4.86 -17.71
N MET A 474 -11.20 -5.81 -16.97
CA MET A 474 -12.18 -5.47 -15.93
C MET A 474 -11.56 -4.63 -14.81
N PHE A 475 -10.37 -5.03 -14.33
CA PHE A 475 -9.67 -4.33 -13.26
C PHE A 475 -9.33 -2.88 -13.62
N VAL A 476 -8.91 -2.63 -14.87
CA VAL A 476 -8.61 -1.29 -15.37
C VAL A 476 -9.89 -0.49 -15.57
N GLU A 477 -10.94 -1.05 -16.18
CA GLU A 477 -12.17 -0.31 -16.45
C GLU A 477 -12.89 0.16 -15.19
N GLN A 478 -12.98 -0.68 -14.16
CA GLN A 478 -13.59 -0.26 -12.90
C GLN A 478 -12.80 0.91 -12.26
N GLY A 479 -11.47 0.92 -12.43
CA GLY A 479 -10.57 1.97 -11.97
C GLY A 479 -10.68 3.25 -12.79
N VAL A 480 -10.80 3.14 -14.11
CA VAL A 480 -11.07 4.27 -15.02
C VAL A 480 -12.36 4.98 -14.62
N ARG A 481 -13.41 4.22 -14.30
CA ARG A 481 -14.67 4.79 -13.84
C ARG A 481 -14.54 5.47 -12.48
N GLN A 482 -13.82 4.85 -11.53
CA GLN A 482 -13.50 5.45 -10.24
C GLN A 482 -12.80 6.80 -10.39
N PHE A 483 -11.72 6.83 -11.18
CA PHE A 483 -10.98 8.05 -11.46
C PHE A 483 -11.91 9.12 -12.03
N THR A 484 -12.74 8.78 -13.02
CA THR A 484 -13.67 9.73 -13.64
C THR A 484 -14.68 10.27 -12.64
N LEU A 485 -15.25 9.42 -11.77
CA LEU A 485 -16.20 9.83 -10.73
C LEU A 485 -15.57 10.78 -9.71
N TRP A 486 -14.33 10.55 -9.32
CA TRP A 486 -13.64 11.39 -8.34
C TRP A 486 -13.11 12.70 -8.88
N THR A 487 -12.72 12.71 -10.16
CA THR A 487 -11.98 13.82 -10.75
C THR A 487 -12.83 14.72 -11.63
N GLY A 488 -13.94 14.20 -12.18
CA GLY A 488 -14.73 14.83 -13.22
C GLY A 488 -14.08 14.80 -14.60
N GLU A 489 -12.92 14.15 -14.75
CA GLU A 489 -12.09 14.14 -15.95
C GLU A 489 -11.96 12.72 -16.53
N PRO A 490 -11.75 12.58 -17.85
CA PRO A 490 -11.44 11.27 -18.45
C PRO A 490 -10.16 10.68 -17.85
N ALA A 491 -10.18 9.40 -17.47
CA ALA A 491 -9.01 8.73 -16.95
C ALA A 491 -7.99 8.41 -18.08
N PRO A 492 -6.68 8.50 -17.82
CA PRO A 492 -5.64 8.08 -18.76
C PRO A 492 -5.53 6.55 -18.79
N ARG A 493 -6.53 5.91 -19.41
CA ARG A 493 -6.73 4.45 -19.43
C ARG A 493 -5.49 3.66 -19.83
N GLU A 494 -4.78 4.07 -20.89
CA GLU A 494 -3.61 3.34 -21.40
C GLU A 494 -2.48 3.30 -20.36
N ALA A 495 -2.22 4.41 -19.67
CA ALA A 495 -1.23 4.47 -18.60
C ALA A 495 -1.64 3.62 -17.39
N MET A 496 -2.93 3.60 -17.06
CA MET A 496 -3.48 2.72 -16.01
C MET A 496 -3.29 1.25 -16.37
N GLN A 497 -3.61 0.86 -17.60
CA GLN A 497 -3.44 -0.50 -18.09
C GLN A 497 -1.97 -0.94 -18.09
N TRP A 498 -1.08 -0.10 -18.60
CA TRP A 498 0.36 -0.36 -18.60
C TRP A 498 0.87 -0.63 -17.18
N ALA A 499 0.55 0.22 -16.21
CA ALA A 499 0.99 0.07 -14.82
C ALA A 499 0.49 -1.23 -14.17
N VAL A 500 -0.73 -1.67 -14.49
CA VAL A 500 -1.26 -2.94 -13.97
C VAL A 500 -0.58 -4.14 -14.62
N VAL A 501 -0.37 -4.11 -15.94
CA VAL A 501 0.29 -5.20 -16.67
C VAL A 501 1.75 -5.34 -16.25
N GLU A 502 2.48 -4.23 -16.12
CA GLU A 502 3.87 -4.21 -15.65
C GLU A 502 3.99 -4.80 -14.24
N ALA A 503 3.09 -4.44 -13.32
CA ALA A 503 3.10 -4.97 -11.95
C ALA A 503 2.71 -6.46 -11.85
N LEU A 504 2.15 -7.04 -12.91
CA LEU A 504 1.79 -8.46 -13.01
C LEU A 504 2.79 -9.29 -13.82
N SER A 505 3.72 -8.63 -14.52
CA SER A 505 4.79 -9.24 -15.29
C SER A 505 5.96 -9.61 -14.39
#